data_AF-A0A6A7K5T2-F1
#
_entry.id   AF-A0A6A7K5T2-F1
#
_cell.length_a   1.000
_cell.length_b   1.000
_cell.length_c   1.000
_cell.angle_alpha   90.00
_cell.angle_beta   90.00
_cell.angle_gamma   90.00
#
_symmetry.space_group_name_H-M   'P 1'
#
loop_
_entity.id
_entity.type
_entity.pdbx_description
1 polymer ?
#
loop_
_entity_poly.entity_id
_entity_poly.type
_entity_poly.pdbx_seq_one_letter_code
_entity_poly.pdbx_strand_id
1 'polypeptide(L)'
;MNNMNDVIGIIASGFEIKKMVEELFEVDVKNQKIIIDMLDENKIEQQGKILEKKGAKAIIARSGGYIHTIGTVDVPTINLEMTTIDILRAIKKAKSYNKHIVLVLSDVDYFDYEEWKDIISPSMTLERFNHKKQICDKVKKYLPKKDEVVIVGGGIPCRYAENFNIDSVFITASKESIREGVKYAKQLLGDLHTQKYNREILKNTLDVVHDSIIATDNTGNIILFNKKAQEIFRKDDTDILGKDLSKVFPELNFIFQVNTKNPKIKNRIVNIMEHTITANVSMINVENMNEGYLCTFQDITKLQELEKKIRVKLNKKGLVAKYKFEDIIAQSPKMILTIEKARMIAMYDNTTMIYGESGTGKEMFAQSIHNMSERKHFPFVAINCAALTESLLESELFGYE
;
A
#
# COMPACT_ATOMS: atom_id res chain seq x y z
N MET A 1 -19.37 3.14 9.99
CA MET A 1 -19.85 3.48 8.63
C MET A 1 -20.32 2.20 7.98
N ASN A 2 -21.63 1.89 8.05
CA ASN A 2 -22.19 0.59 7.66
C ASN A 2 -23.29 0.74 6.61
N ASN A 3 -23.02 1.53 5.56
CA ASN A 3 -23.96 1.72 4.45
C ASN A 3 -23.18 1.91 3.15
N MET A 4 -22.91 0.81 2.46
CA MET A 4 -22.76 0.79 1.00
C MET A 4 -23.23 -0.57 0.50
N ASN A 5 -23.90 -0.56 -0.65
CA ASN A 5 -24.63 -1.66 -1.28
C ASN A 5 -23.72 -2.82 -1.74
N ASP A 6 -23.15 -3.54 -0.79
CA ASP A 6 -22.40 -4.75 -1.09
C ASP A 6 -23.37 -5.90 -1.34
N VAL A 7 -23.79 -6.02 -2.60
CA VAL A 7 -24.70 -7.06 -3.08
C VAL A 7 -23.92 -8.36 -3.28
N ILE A 8 -24.39 -9.45 -2.68
CA ILE A 8 -23.83 -10.78 -2.88
C ILE A 8 -24.72 -11.54 -3.87
N GLY A 9 -24.13 -12.00 -4.97
CA GLY A 9 -24.77 -12.90 -5.91
C GLY A 9 -24.64 -14.35 -5.44
N ILE A 10 -25.70 -15.14 -5.54
CA ILE A 10 -25.66 -16.58 -5.25
C ILE A 10 -26.21 -17.34 -6.45
N ILE A 11 -25.42 -18.27 -7.00
CA ILE A 11 -25.87 -19.21 -8.02
C ILE A 11 -26.39 -20.47 -7.32
N ALA A 12 -27.70 -20.61 -7.25
CA ALA A 12 -28.35 -21.75 -6.62
C ALA A 12 -28.44 -22.93 -7.60
N SER A 13 -27.81 -24.07 -7.27
CA SER A 13 -27.84 -25.27 -8.12
C SER A 13 -29.19 -25.99 -8.16
N GLY A 14 -30.19 -25.52 -7.41
CA GLY A 14 -31.52 -26.10 -7.35
C GLY A 14 -32.45 -25.31 -6.44
N PHE A 15 -33.75 -25.63 -6.51
CA PHE A 15 -34.79 -24.90 -5.77
C PHE A 15 -34.61 -25.00 -4.25
N GLU A 16 -34.08 -26.13 -3.77
CA GLU A 16 -33.78 -26.35 -2.36
C GLU A 16 -32.77 -25.32 -1.83
N ILE A 17 -31.69 -25.04 -2.57
CA ILE A 17 -30.70 -24.02 -2.18
C ILE A 17 -31.31 -22.63 -2.19
N LYS A 18 -32.06 -22.28 -3.25
CA LYS A 18 -32.74 -20.98 -3.34
C LYS A 18 -33.62 -20.74 -2.12
N LYS A 19 -34.47 -21.72 -1.78
CA LYS A 19 -35.36 -21.63 -0.61
C LYS A 19 -34.57 -21.53 0.70
N MET A 20 -33.49 -22.30 0.86
CA MET A 20 -32.64 -22.21 2.04
C MET A 20 -31.99 -20.84 2.21
N VAL A 21 -31.53 -20.21 1.12
CA VAL A 21 -30.99 -18.84 1.16
C VAL A 21 -32.08 -17.84 1.54
N GLU A 22 -33.26 -17.94 0.93
CA GLU A 22 -34.41 -17.07 1.22
C GLU A 22 -34.85 -17.18 2.70
N GLU A 23 -34.86 -18.38 3.26
CA GLU A 23 -35.16 -18.63 4.68
C GLU A 23 -34.07 -18.10 5.62
N LEU A 24 -32.80 -18.31 5.30
CA LEU A 24 -31.68 -17.92 6.17
C LEU A 24 -31.41 -16.42 6.16
N PHE A 25 -31.68 -15.76 5.04
CA PHE A 25 -31.30 -14.37 4.79
C PHE A 25 -32.46 -13.52 4.28
N GLU A 26 -33.67 -13.74 4.80
CA GLU A 26 -34.91 -13.09 4.36
C GLU A 26 -34.77 -11.56 4.25
N VAL A 27 -34.18 -10.92 5.27
CA VAL A 27 -33.99 -9.46 5.30
C VAL A 27 -33.00 -8.99 4.22
N ASP A 28 -31.90 -9.71 4.01
CA ASP A 28 -30.90 -9.34 3.02
C ASP A 28 -31.42 -9.56 1.59
N VAL A 29 -32.23 -10.60 1.35
CA VAL A 29 -32.89 -10.85 0.07
C VAL A 29 -33.95 -9.78 -0.23
N LYS A 30 -34.82 -9.45 0.74
CA LYS A 30 -35.83 -8.38 0.59
C LYS A 30 -35.21 -7.02 0.29
N ASN A 31 -34.06 -6.73 0.89
CA ASN A 31 -33.31 -5.49 0.66
C ASN A 31 -32.38 -5.54 -0.55
N GLN A 32 -32.47 -6.58 -1.40
CA GLN A 32 -31.60 -6.80 -2.57
C GLN A 32 -30.10 -6.79 -2.25
N LYS A 33 -29.71 -7.06 -1.00
CA LYS A 33 -28.31 -7.28 -0.59
C LYS A 33 -27.83 -8.68 -0.93
N ILE A 34 -28.75 -9.62 -1.11
CA ILE A 34 -28.46 -10.93 -1.70
C ILE A 34 -29.39 -11.10 -2.90
N ILE A 35 -28.79 -11.35 -4.07
CA ILE A 35 -29.51 -11.69 -5.29
C ILE A 35 -29.22 -13.15 -5.64
N ILE A 36 -30.26 -13.89 -5.98
CA ILE A 36 -30.17 -15.33 -6.24
C ILE A 36 -30.51 -15.55 -7.70
N ASP A 37 -29.66 -16.27 -8.42
CA ASP A 37 -29.95 -16.79 -9.75
C ASP A 37 -29.95 -18.31 -9.72
N MET A 38 -30.86 -18.93 -10.47
CA MET A 38 -30.95 -20.38 -10.56
C MET A 38 -29.97 -20.87 -11.61
N LEU A 39 -29.17 -21.90 -11.30
CA LEU A 39 -28.25 -22.51 -12.25
C LEU A 39 -29.02 -22.98 -13.49
N ASP A 40 -28.61 -22.51 -14.67
CA ASP A 40 -29.20 -22.84 -15.96
C ASP A 40 -28.10 -23.44 -16.84
N GLU A 41 -28.23 -24.73 -17.17
CA GLU A 41 -27.23 -25.46 -17.95
C GLU A 41 -26.97 -24.80 -19.32
N ASN A 42 -27.97 -24.17 -19.92
CA ASN A 42 -27.83 -23.53 -21.24
C ASN A 42 -27.09 -22.18 -21.17
N LYS A 43 -26.98 -21.59 -19.98
CA LYS A 43 -26.42 -20.25 -19.76
C LYS A 43 -25.28 -20.24 -18.75
N ILE A 44 -24.77 -21.40 -18.35
CA ILE A 44 -23.86 -21.57 -17.21
C ILE A 44 -22.62 -20.67 -17.29
N GLU A 45 -22.08 -20.45 -18.49
CA GLU A 45 -20.92 -19.58 -18.74
C GLU A 45 -21.21 -18.08 -18.61
N GLN A 46 -22.48 -17.68 -18.68
CA GLN A 46 -22.92 -16.29 -18.60
C GLN A 46 -23.52 -15.93 -17.24
N GLN A 47 -23.87 -16.90 -16.39
CA GLN A 47 -24.58 -16.64 -15.13
C GLN A 47 -23.80 -15.74 -14.18
N GLY A 48 -22.50 -15.95 -14.08
CA GLY A 48 -21.61 -15.05 -13.34
C GLY A 48 -21.75 -13.60 -13.79
N LYS A 49 -21.62 -13.36 -15.10
CA LYS A 49 -21.75 -12.03 -15.71
C LYS A 49 -23.15 -11.44 -15.55
N ILE A 50 -24.20 -12.26 -15.53
CA ILE A 50 -25.57 -11.80 -15.28
C ILE A 50 -25.69 -11.25 -13.86
N LEU A 51 -25.17 -11.98 -12.86
CA LEU A 51 -25.17 -11.53 -11.46
C LEU A 51 -24.32 -10.27 -11.26
N GLU A 52 -23.16 -10.21 -11.89
CA GLU A 52 -22.29 -9.03 -11.88
C GLU A 52 -22.98 -7.80 -12.47
N LYS A 53 -23.65 -7.94 -13.63
CA LYS A 53 -24.45 -6.86 -14.24
C LYS A 53 -25.64 -6.43 -13.37
N LYS A 54 -26.19 -7.34 -12.56
CA LYS A 54 -27.22 -7.04 -11.56
C LYS A 54 -26.66 -6.35 -10.31
N GLY A 55 -25.35 -6.09 -10.26
CA GLY A 55 -24.69 -5.32 -9.21
C GLY A 55 -23.98 -6.16 -8.15
N ALA A 56 -23.89 -7.48 -8.31
CA ALA A 56 -23.15 -8.32 -7.38
C ALA A 56 -21.68 -7.87 -7.27
N LYS A 57 -21.19 -7.73 -6.04
CA LYS A 57 -19.79 -7.42 -5.70
C LYS A 57 -18.98 -8.63 -5.28
N ALA A 58 -19.65 -9.73 -4.97
CA ALA A 58 -19.09 -11.07 -4.83
C ALA A 58 -20.12 -12.09 -5.30
N ILE A 59 -19.65 -13.23 -5.83
CA ILE A 59 -20.53 -14.31 -6.29
C ILE A 59 -20.20 -15.59 -5.53
N ILE A 60 -21.21 -16.24 -4.98
CA ILE A 60 -21.11 -17.53 -4.32
C ILE A 60 -21.71 -18.60 -5.22
N ALA A 61 -20.95 -19.66 -5.48
CA ALA A 61 -21.42 -20.77 -6.31
C ALA A 61 -20.79 -22.10 -5.86
N ARG A 62 -21.38 -23.21 -6.29
CA ARG A 62 -20.91 -24.57 -5.97
C ARG A 62 -20.59 -25.34 -7.24
N SER A 63 -19.48 -26.08 -7.22
CA SER A 63 -19.07 -27.02 -8.27
C SER A 63 -19.14 -26.41 -9.67
N GLY A 64 -20.06 -26.87 -10.54
CA GLY A 64 -20.19 -26.37 -11.91
C GLY A 64 -20.43 -24.86 -11.98
N GLY A 65 -21.31 -24.31 -11.12
CA GLY A 65 -21.56 -22.87 -11.10
C GLY A 65 -20.31 -22.07 -10.75
N TYR A 66 -19.46 -22.58 -9.86
CA TYR A 66 -18.18 -21.94 -9.51
C TYR A 66 -17.18 -22.02 -10.66
N ILE A 67 -16.95 -23.22 -11.20
CA ILE A 67 -15.96 -23.47 -12.26
C ILE A 67 -16.24 -22.64 -13.52
N HIS A 68 -17.52 -22.46 -13.87
CA HIS A 68 -17.91 -21.66 -15.04
C HIS A 68 -17.99 -20.15 -14.75
N THR A 69 -17.94 -19.74 -13.49
CA THR A 69 -17.97 -18.31 -13.11
C THR A 69 -16.56 -17.76 -12.89
N ILE A 70 -15.69 -18.51 -12.22
CA ILE A 70 -14.34 -18.03 -11.89
C ILE A 70 -13.53 -17.69 -13.16
N GLY A 71 -12.88 -16.53 -13.14
CA GLY A 71 -12.10 -16.01 -14.28
C GLY A 71 -12.95 -15.44 -15.43
N THR A 72 -14.28 -15.48 -15.33
CA THR A 72 -15.19 -14.87 -16.33
C THR A 72 -15.80 -13.54 -15.88
N VAL A 73 -15.66 -13.20 -14.60
CA VAL A 73 -16.19 -11.99 -13.94
C VAL A 73 -15.04 -11.23 -13.26
N ASP A 74 -15.22 -9.94 -13.04
CA ASP A 74 -14.24 -9.06 -12.38
C ASP A 74 -14.39 -9.06 -10.85
N VAL A 75 -15.49 -9.62 -10.35
CA VAL A 75 -15.80 -9.72 -8.92
C VAL A 75 -15.33 -11.05 -8.31
N PRO A 76 -14.93 -11.08 -7.02
CA PRO A 76 -14.51 -12.30 -6.35
C PRO A 76 -15.59 -13.38 -6.41
N THR A 77 -15.18 -14.59 -6.79
CA THR A 77 -16.03 -15.77 -6.83
C THR A 77 -15.64 -16.72 -5.70
N ILE A 78 -16.62 -17.13 -4.89
CA ILE A 78 -16.45 -17.92 -3.68
C ILE A 78 -17.01 -19.31 -3.94
N ASN A 79 -16.17 -20.33 -3.74
CA ASN A 79 -16.56 -21.72 -3.88
C ASN A 79 -17.23 -22.22 -2.59
N LEU A 80 -18.47 -22.73 -2.72
CA LEU A 80 -19.10 -23.52 -1.67
C LEU A 80 -18.64 -24.97 -1.78
N GLU A 81 -17.50 -25.28 -1.18
CA GLU A 81 -16.95 -26.64 -1.13
C GLU A 81 -17.93 -27.65 -0.50
N MET A 82 -17.84 -28.91 -0.92
CA MET A 82 -18.63 -29.97 -0.30
C MET A 82 -18.10 -30.25 1.09
N THR A 83 -18.95 -30.12 2.11
CA THR A 83 -18.58 -30.42 3.49
C THR A 83 -19.01 -31.83 3.89
N THR A 84 -18.39 -32.38 4.93
CA THR A 84 -18.81 -33.66 5.54
C THR A 84 -20.29 -33.62 5.92
N ILE A 85 -20.79 -32.50 6.45
CA ILE A 85 -22.21 -32.34 6.84
C ILE A 85 -23.13 -32.48 5.61
N ASP A 86 -22.75 -31.91 4.47
CA ASP A 86 -23.51 -32.02 3.22
C ASP A 86 -23.63 -33.49 2.79
N ILE A 87 -22.51 -34.20 2.82
CA ILE A 87 -22.42 -35.62 2.44
C ILE A 87 -23.27 -36.47 3.40
N LEU A 88 -23.13 -36.28 4.72
CA LEU A 88 -23.92 -37.00 5.72
C LEU A 88 -25.43 -36.78 5.54
N ARG A 89 -25.86 -35.54 5.22
CA ARG A 89 -27.27 -35.23 4.94
C ARG A 89 -27.78 -35.94 3.69
N ALA A 90 -26.97 -35.96 2.63
CA ALA A 90 -27.32 -36.67 1.41
C ALA A 90 -27.43 -38.18 1.65
N ILE A 91 -26.51 -38.78 2.41
CA ILE A 91 -26.56 -40.20 2.77
C ILE A 91 -27.79 -40.51 3.63
N LYS A 92 -28.12 -39.65 4.61
CA LYS A 92 -29.35 -39.78 5.42
C LYS A 92 -30.60 -39.79 4.53
N LYS A 93 -30.64 -38.96 3.48
CA LYS A 93 -31.74 -38.95 2.50
C LYS A 93 -31.72 -40.21 1.63
N ALA A 94 -30.56 -40.69 1.19
CA ALA A 94 -30.43 -41.92 0.42
C ALA A 94 -30.89 -43.18 1.19
N LYS A 95 -30.76 -43.20 2.52
CA LYS A 95 -31.28 -44.30 3.35
C LYS A 95 -32.80 -44.53 3.20
N SER A 96 -33.58 -43.50 2.85
CA SER A 96 -35.04 -43.68 2.67
C SER A 96 -35.40 -44.57 1.48
N TYR A 97 -34.46 -44.79 0.54
CA TYR A 97 -34.66 -45.67 -0.60
C TYR A 97 -34.51 -47.15 -0.25
N ASN A 98 -33.95 -47.49 0.91
CA ASN A 98 -33.68 -48.86 1.34
C ASN A 98 -32.85 -49.68 0.32
N LYS A 99 -31.90 -49.01 -0.34
CA LYS A 99 -30.99 -49.54 -1.38
C LYS A 99 -29.54 -49.44 -0.93
N HIS A 100 -28.64 -50.17 -1.61
CA HIS A 100 -27.20 -50.02 -1.44
C HIS A 100 -26.74 -48.63 -1.88
N ILE A 101 -25.96 -47.94 -1.06
CA ILE A 101 -25.57 -46.55 -1.32
C ILE A 101 -24.23 -46.54 -2.04
N VAL A 102 -24.17 -45.89 -3.21
CA VAL A 102 -22.90 -45.64 -3.92
C VAL A 102 -22.61 -44.15 -3.89
N LEU A 103 -21.63 -43.78 -3.08
CA LEU A 103 -21.17 -42.42 -2.93
C LEU A 103 -20.09 -42.12 -3.97
N VAL A 104 -20.36 -41.18 -4.88
CA VAL A 104 -19.46 -40.80 -5.97
C VAL A 104 -18.92 -39.39 -5.72
N LEU A 105 -17.65 -39.30 -5.30
CA LEU A 105 -17.00 -38.05 -4.90
C LEU A 105 -15.74 -37.76 -5.72
N SER A 106 -15.39 -36.48 -5.86
CA SER A 106 -14.12 -36.09 -6.45
C SER A 106 -12.95 -36.41 -5.50
N ASP A 107 -11.76 -36.65 -6.03
CA ASP A 107 -10.54 -36.83 -5.20
C ASP A 107 -10.19 -35.59 -4.37
N VAL A 108 -10.66 -34.41 -4.80
CA VAL A 108 -10.48 -33.16 -4.04
C VAL A 108 -11.53 -32.95 -2.94
N ASP A 109 -12.63 -33.70 -2.94
CA ASP A 109 -13.66 -33.60 -1.90
C ASP A 109 -13.21 -34.48 -0.71
N TYR A 110 -12.86 -33.85 0.42
CA TYR A 110 -12.44 -34.56 1.62
C TYR A 110 -13.64 -35.22 2.31
N PHE A 111 -13.54 -36.54 2.51
CA PHE A 111 -14.49 -37.33 3.28
C PHE A 111 -13.80 -38.59 3.78
N ASP A 112 -13.64 -38.71 5.10
CA ASP A 112 -13.05 -39.89 5.71
C ASP A 112 -14.12 -40.98 5.86
N TYR A 113 -14.22 -41.89 4.90
CA TYR A 113 -15.19 -42.97 5.00
C TYR A 113 -14.85 -43.95 6.14
N GLU A 114 -13.57 -44.17 6.43
CA GLU A 114 -13.15 -45.15 7.43
C GLU A 114 -13.52 -44.70 8.85
N GLU A 115 -13.38 -43.41 9.13
CA GLU A 115 -13.82 -42.80 10.40
C GLU A 115 -15.34 -42.94 10.60
N TRP A 116 -16.12 -42.78 9.53
CA TRP A 116 -17.57 -42.64 9.67
C TRP A 116 -18.38 -43.89 9.30
N LYS A 117 -17.78 -44.94 8.73
CA LYS A 117 -18.50 -46.15 8.28
C LYS A 117 -19.36 -46.79 9.37
N ASP A 118 -18.89 -46.78 10.62
CA ASP A 118 -19.56 -47.40 11.77
C ASP A 118 -20.85 -46.65 12.15
N ILE A 119 -20.93 -45.37 11.80
CA ILE A 119 -22.09 -44.50 12.05
C ILE A 119 -23.05 -44.51 10.84
N ILE A 120 -22.51 -44.57 9.62
CA ILE A 120 -23.26 -44.19 8.42
C ILE A 120 -24.03 -45.34 7.74
N SER A 121 -23.80 -46.61 8.06
CA SER A 121 -24.48 -47.83 7.55
C SER A 121 -23.48 -48.74 6.84
N PRO A 122 -23.49 -50.06 7.10
CA PRO A 122 -22.52 -50.99 6.51
C PRO A 122 -22.71 -51.24 5.00
N SER A 123 -23.85 -50.83 4.40
CA SER A 123 -24.17 -51.03 2.98
C SER A 123 -23.84 -49.80 2.10
N MET A 124 -22.60 -49.30 2.19
CA MET A 124 -22.13 -48.19 1.35
C MET A 124 -20.84 -48.54 0.59
N THR A 125 -20.70 -48.01 -0.62
CA THR A 125 -19.46 -48.04 -1.40
C THR A 125 -19.06 -46.63 -1.79
N LEU A 126 -17.80 -46.26 -1.55
CA LEU A 126 -17.22 -45.00 -2.00
C LEU A 126 -16.48 -45.21 -3.33
N GLU A 127 -16.86 -44.45 -4.35
CA GLU A 127 -16.23 -44.41 -5.66
C GLU A 127 -15.63 -43.01 -5.88
N ARG A 128 -14.29 -42.91 -5.91
CA ARG A 128 -13.60 -41.62 -6.14
C ARG A 128 -13.20 -41.38 -7.59
N PHE A 129 -13.23 -40.15 -8.07
CA PHE A 129 -12.76 -39.83 -9.43
C PHE A 129 -11.88 -38.57 -9.44
N ASN A 130 -10.90 -38.52 -10.36
CA ASN A 130 -10.09 -37.31 -10.61
C ASN A 130 -10.43 -36.63 -11.95
N HIS A 131 -11.14 -37.32 -12.85
CA HIS A 131 -11.49 -36.80 -14.17
C HIS A 131 -12.95 -37.02 -14.52
N LYS A 132 -13.59 -35.99 -15.11
CA LYS A 132 -15.01 -36.01 -15.51
C LYS A 132 -15.38 -37.20 -16.40
N LYS A 133 -14.46 -37.69 -17.23
CA LYS A 133 -14.69 -38.85 -18.12
C LYS A 133 -14.93 -40.16 -17.36
N GLN A 134 -14.31 -40.34 -16.20
CA GLN A 134 -14.43 -41.55 -15.38
C GLN A 134 -15.79 -41.69 -14.71
N ILE A 135 -16.51 -40.58 -14.51
CA ILE A 135 -17.77 -40.55 -13.77
C ILE A 135 -18.80 -41.45 -14.46
N CYS A 136 -18.90 -41.38 -15.78
CA CYS A 136 -19.85 -42.20 -16.55
C CYS A 136 -19.58 -43.69 -16.34
N ASP A 137 -18.33 -44.13 -16.45
CA ASP A 137 -17.95 -45.54 -16.30
C ASP A 137 -18.21 -46.04 -14.87
N LYS A 138 -17.93 -45.22 -13.86
CA LYS A 138 -18.21 -45.53 -12.45
C LYS A 138 -19.69 -45.70 -12.17
N VAL A 139 -20.55 -44.84 -12.71
CA VAL A 139 -22.00 -44.99 -12.56
C VAL A 139 -22.52 -46.19 -13.36
N LYS A 140 -22.02 -46.38 -14.59
CA LYS A 140 -22.43 -47.46 -15.50
C LYS A 140 -22.15 -48.85 -14.94
N LYS A 141 -21.11 -49.02 -14.11
CA LYS A 141 -20.81 -50.26 -13.36
C LYS A 141 -22.02 -50.81 -12.59
N TYR A 142 -22.93 -49.93 -12.16
CA TYR A 142 -24.10 -50.28 -11.34
C TYR A 142 -25.39 -50.48 -12.16
N LEU A 143 -25.34 -50.31 -13.49
CA LEU A 143 -26.47 -50.53 -14.39
C LEU A 143 -27.13 -51.92 -14.24
N PRO A 144 -26.38 -53.04 -14.09
CA PRO A 144 -26.99 -54.36 -13.90
C PRO A 144 -27.78 -54.50 -12.60
N LYS A 145 -27.53 -53.63 -11.61
CA LYS A 145 -28.15 -53.64 -10.29
C LYS A 145 -29.00 -52.40 -10.03
N LYS A 146 -29.43 -51.67 -11.07
CA LYS A 146 -30.08 -50.35 -10.97
C LYS A 146 -31.22 -50.25 -9.93
N ASP A 147 -31.96 -51.34 -9.71
CA ASP A 147 -33.09 -51.37 -8.77
C ASP A 147 -32.65 -51.62 -7.31
N GLU A 148 -31.40 -52.00 -7.09
CA GLU A 148 -30.80 -52.28 -5.77
C GLU A 148 -29.88 -51.15 -5.28
N VAL A 149 -29.56 -50.17 -6.13
CA VAL A 149 -28.56 -49.12 -5.83
C VAL A 149 -29.16 -47.72 -5.89
N VAL A 150 -28.62 -46.82 -5.06
CA VAL A 150 -28.86 -45.38 -5.13
C VAL A 150 -27.51 -44.65 -5.24
N ILE A 151 -27.39 -43.77 -6.22
CA ILE A 151 -26.19 -42.97 -6.46
C ILE A 151 -26.27 -41.67 -5.65
N VAL A 152 -25.27 -41.41 -4.81
CA VAL A 152 -25.15 -40.16 -4.04
C VAL A 152 -23.95 -39.39 -4.57
N GLY A 153 -24.12 -38.14 -5.00
CA GLY A 153 -23.01 -37.39 -5.59
C GLY A 153 -23.33 -35.95 -5.97
N GLY A 154 -22.38 -35.31 -6.63
CA GLY A 154 -22.58 -34.01 -7.27
C GLY A 154 -23.46 -34.10 -8.53
N GLY A 155 -23.55 -32.99 -9.27
CA GLY A 155 -24.50 -32.88 -10.39
C GLY A 155 -24.23 -33.85 -11.53
N ILE A 156 -22.95 -34.08 -11.87
CA ILE A 156 -22.57 -34.97 -12.98
C ILE A 156 -22.88 -36.45 -12.65
N PRO A 157 -22.50 -37.01 -11.48
CA PRO A 157 -22.92 -38.36 -11.09
C PRO A 157 -24.45 -38.55 -11.10
N CYS A 158 -25.21 -37.62 -10.53
CA CYS A 158 -26.68 -37.69 -10.50
C CYS A 158 -27.28 -37.68 -11.90
N ARG A 159 -26.79 -36.83 -12.80
CA ARG A 159 -27.28 -36.76 -14.18
C ARG A 159 -27.04 -38.06 -14.95
N TYR A 160 -25.89 -38.71 -14.77
CA TYR A 160 -25.66 -40.03 -15.36
C TYR A 160 -26.58 -41.10 -14.76
N ALA A 161 -26.81 -41.06 -13.45
CA ALA A 161 -27.72 -41.99 -12.79
C ALA A 161 -29.16 -41.86 -13.34
N GLU A 162 -29.65 -40.62 -13.48
CA GLU A 162 -30.96 -40.32 -14.09
C GLU A 162 -31.05 -40.83 -15.54
N ASN A 163 -30.03 -40.58 -16.37
CA ASN A 163 -29.98 -41.08 -17.75
C ASN A 163 -29.99 -42.62 -17.84
N PHE A 164 -29.46 -43.30 -16.82
CA PHE A 164 -29.49 -44.76 -16.72
C PHE A 164 -30.68 -45.31 -15.94
N ASN A 165 -31.61 -44.44 -15.52
CA ASN A 165 -32.78 -44.77 -14.71
C ASN A 165 -32.42 -45.48 -13.39
N ILE A 166 -31.35 -45.01 -12.75
CA ILE A 166 -30.90 -45.39 -11.41
C ILE A 166 -31.32 -44.27 -10.44
N ASP A 167 -31.84 -44.63 -9.27
CA ASP A 167 -32.16 -43.64 -8.24
C ASP A 167 -30.93 -42.84 -7.84
N SER A 168 -31.11 -41.53 -7.63
CA SER A 168 -30.00 -40.66 -7.24
C SER A 168 -30.39 -39.63 -6.18
N VAL A 169 -29.40 -39.23 -5.38
CA VAL A 169 -29.51 -38.19 -4.37
C VAL A 169 -28.37 -37.19 -4.56
N PHE A 170 -28.75 -35.97 -4.91
CA PHE A 170 -27.81 -34.87 -5.07
C PHE A 170 -27.29 -34.35 -3.73
N ILE A 171 -25.97 -34.18 -3.62
CA ILE A 171 -25.31 -33.57 -2.45
C ILE A 171 -25.50 -32.05 -2.50
N THR A 172 -26.59 -31.59 -1.87
CA THR A 172 -26.89 -30.15 -1.73
C THR A 172 -26.06 -29.50 -0.62
N ALA A 173 -25.78 -28.21 -0.76
CA ALA A 173 -25.16 -27.43 0.31
C ALA A 173 -26.10 -27.33 1.52
N SER A 174 -25.54 -27.52 2.71
CA SER A 174 -26.22 -27.36 3.99
C SER A 174 -26.50 -25.89 4.33
N LYS A 175 -27.45 -25.65 5.25
CA LYS A 175 -27.71 -24.31 5.81
C LYS A 175 -26.43 -23.71 6.43
N GLU A 176 -25.61 -24.55 7.03
CA GLU A 176 -24.33 -24.21 7.65
C GLU A 176 -23.32 -23.77 6.59
N SER A 177 -23.12 -24.54 5.51
CA SER A 177 -22.23 -24.15 4.41
C SER A 177 -22.66 -22.86 3.74
N ILE A 178 -23.97 -22.66 3.50
CA ILE A 178 -24.49 -21.40 2.95
C ILE A 178 -24.20 -20.23 3.91
N ARG A 179 -24.43 -20.43 5.21
CA ARG A 179 -24.18 -19.40 6.23
C ARG A 179 -22.70 -19.01 6.31
N GLU A 180 -21.80 -19.99 6.27
CA GLU A 180 -20.36 -19.75 6.24
C GLU A 180 -19.91 -19.06 4.96
N GLY A 181 -20.40 -19.49 3.79
CA GLY A 181 -20.09 -18.85 2.51
C GLY A 181 -20.52 -17.38 2.47
N VAL A 182 -21.73 -17.06 2.94
CA VAL A 182 -22.21 -15.66 3.02
C VAL A 182 -21.43 -14.86 4.04
N LYS A 183 -21.09 -15.45 5.20
CA LYS A 183 -20.25 -14.79 6.22
C LYS A 183 -18.87 -14.44 5.64
N TYR A 184 -18.23 -15.40 4.97
CA TYR A 184 -16.95 -15.21 4.31
C TYR A 184 -17.03 -14.13 3.22
N ALA A 185 -18.10 -14.14 2.39
CA ALA A 185 -18.33 -13.10 1.39
C ALA A 185 -18.43 -11.70 2.01
N LYS A 186 -19.20 -11.54 3.08
CA LYS A 186 -19.33 -10.25 3.79
C LYS A 186 -18.00 -9.77 4.36
N GLN A 187 -17.21 -10.67 4.94
CA GLN A 187 -15.89 -10.34 5.47
C GLN A 187 -14.94 -9.91 4.35
N LEU A 188 -14.86 -10.69 3.27
CA LEU A 188 -14.04 -10.37 2.10
C LEU A 188 -14.38 -9.01 1.50
N LEU A 189 -15.67 -8.70 1.35
CA LEU A 189 -16.12 -7.40 0.84
C LEU A 189 -15.72 -6.24 1.77
N GLY A 190 -15.85 -6.43 3.08
CA GLY A 190 -15.38 -5.46 4.08
C GLY A 190 -13.87 -5.22 4.02
N ASP A 191 -13.08 -6.28 3.86
CA ASP A 191 -11.63 -6.20 3.72
C ASP A 191 -11.23 -5.46 2.44
N LEU A 192 -11.86 -5.79 1.30
CA LEU A 192 -11.64 -5.11 0.03
C LEU A 192 -12.02 -3.63 0.08
N HIS A 193 -13.14 -3.29 0.73
CA HIS A 193 -13.54 -1.89 0.93
C HIS A 193 -12.52 -1.13 1.77
N THR A 194 -12.02 -1.73 2.85
CA THR A 194 -11.03 -1.13 3.74
C THR A 194 -9.70 -0.90 3.01
N GLN A 195 -9.25 -1.87 2.21
CA GLN A 195 -8.06 -1.72 1.37
C GLN A 195 -8.22 -0.58 0.35
N LYS A 196 -9.37 -0.50 -0.32
CA LYS A 196 -9.67 0.57 -1.27
C LYS A 196 -9.67 1.94 -0.58
N TYR A 197 -10.35 2.05 0.57
CA TYR A 197 -10.40 3.27 1.36
C TYR A 197 -9.01 3.73 1.81
N ASN A 198 -8.18 2.82 2.34
CA ASN A 198 -6.82 3.14 2.75
C ASN A 198 -5.95 3.59 1.57
N ARG A 199 -6.10 2.95 0.40
CA ARG A 199 -5.39 3.36 -0.83
C ARG A 199 -5.75 4.77 -1.26
N GLU A 200 -7.04 5.14 -1.24
CA GLU A 200 -7.49 6.50 -1.57
C GLU A 200 -6.99 7.54 -0.57
N ILE A 201 -7.01 7.22 0.73
CA ILE A 201 -6.43 8.10 1.77
C ILE A 201 -4.94 8.32 1.52
N LEU A 202 -4.18 7.25 1.28
CA LEU A 202 -2.74 7.36 1.05
C LEU A 202 -2.46 8.23 -0.17
N LYS A 203 -3.18 8.01 -1.28
CA LYS A 203 -3.06 8.82 -2.49
C LYS A 203 -3.32 10.31 -2.21
N ASN A 204 -4.47 10.63 -1.61
CA ASN A 204 -4.84 12.01 -1.30
C ASN A 204 -3.88 12.67 -0.31
N THR A 205 -3.40 11.93 0.69
CA THR A 205 -2.40 12.43 1.65
C THR A 205 -1.12 12.82 0.93
N LEU A 206 -0.62 11.96 0.03
CA LEU A 206 0.61 12.22 -0.73
C LEU A 206 0.47 13.39 -1.70
N ASP A 207 -0.73 13.65 -2.23
CA ASP A 207 -1.00 14.77 -3.13
C ASP A 207 -1.09 16.13 -2.41
N VAL A 208 -1.38 16.13 -1.10
CA VAL A 208 -1.42 17.34 -0.27
C VAL A 208 -0.02 17.72 0.25
N VAL A 209 0.90 16.76 0.37
CA VAL A 209 2.26 17.02 0.85
C VAL A 209 3.00 17.97 -0.09
N HIS A 210 3.71 18.95 0.50
CA HIS A 210 4.45 19.98 -0.23
C HIS A 210 5.71 19.46 -0.94
N ASP A 211 6.20 18.28 -0.57
CA ASP A 211 7.33 17.62 -1.19
C ASP A 211 6.88 16.84 -2.43
N SER A 212 7.73 16.83 -3.46
CA SER A 212 7.58 15.91 -4.58
C SER A 212 7.99 14.52 -4.15
N ILE A 213 7.14 13.53 -4.42
CA ILE A 213 7.37 12.15 -4.00
C ILE A 213 7.41 11.27 -5.23
N ILE A 214 8.50 10.52 -5.37
CA ILE A 214 8.70 9.51 -6.42
C ILE A 214 9.07 8.21 -5.72
N ALA A 215 8.37 7.12 -6.03
CA ALA A 215 8.79 5.78 -5.60
C ALA A 215 9.00 4.86 -6.80
N THR A 216 9.98 3.96 -6.67
CA THR A 216 10.24 2.90 -7.65
C THR A 216 10.10 1.53 -7.02
N ASP A 217 9.89 0.51 -7.85
CA ASP A 217 10.11 -0.89 -7.47
C ASP A 217 11.62 -1.21 -7.34
N ASN A 218 11.93 -2.47 -7.03
CA ASN A 218 13.30 -2.99 -6.90
C ASN A 218 14.08 -3.07 -8.23
N THR A 219 13.39 -2.96 -9.37
CA THR A 219 14.00 -2.90 -10.71
C THR A 219 14.21 -1.47 -11.22
N GLY A 220 13.67 -0.47 -10.51
CA GLY A 220 13.77 0.95 -10.85
C GLY A 220 12.61 1.50 -11.67
N ASN A 221 11.52 0.75 -11.85
CA ASN A 221 10.32 1.29 -12.51
C ASN A 221 9.53 2.16 -11.54
N ILE A 222 9.02 3.29 -12.03
CA ILE A 222 8.28 4.26 -11.23
C ILE A 222 6.89 3.70 -10.88
N ILE A 223 6.60 3.54 -9.59
CA ILE A 223 5.32 3.04 -9.06
C ILE A 223 4.46 4.15 -8.43
N LEU A 224 5.06 5.30 -8.11
CA LEU A 224 4.38 6.44 -7.50
C LEU A 224 5.00 7.74 -7.98
N PHE A 225 4.15 8.70 -8.34
CA PHE A 225 4.54 10.03 -8.78
C PHE A 225 3.44 11.02 -8.39
N ASN A 226 3.60 11.71 -7.26
CA ASN A 226 2.54 12.58 -6.72
C ASN A 226 2.36 13.86 -7.55
N LYS A 227 1.25 14.58 -7.32
CA LYS A 227 0.95 15.83 -8.02
C LYS A 227 2.08 16.86 -7.95
N LYS A 228 2.75 16.97 -6.79
CA LYS A 228 3.86 17.91 -6.63
C LYS A 228 5.06 17.56 -7.53
N ALA A 229 5.36 16.28 -7.70
CA ALA A 229 6.40 15.83 -8.62
C ALA A 229 6.05 16.18 -10.08
N GLN A 230 4.77 16.09 -10.46
CA GLN A 230 4.33 16.53 -11.80
C GLN A 230 4.62 18.01 -12.05
N GLU A 231 4.41 18.86 -11.04
CA GLU A 231 4.69 20.30 -11.12
C GLU A 231 6.19 20.60 -11.27
N ILE A 232 7.05 19.96 -10.45
CA ILE A 232 8.51 20.22 -10.46
C ILE A 232 9.15 19.66 -11.74
N PHE A 233 8.76 18.44 -12.15
CA PHE A 233 9.40 17.76 -13.27
C PHE A 233 8.67 17.96 -14.61
N ARG A 234 7.53 18.67 -14.62
CA ARG A 234 6.72 19.03 -15.81
C ARG A 234 6.35 17.83 -16.69
N LYS A 235 5.92 16.74 -16.05
CA LYS A 235 5.44 15.52 -16.73
C LYS A 235 4.23 14.96 -15.98
N ASP A 236 3.28 14.39 -16.71
CA ASP A 236 2.08 13.77 -16.14
C ASP A 236 2.33 12.32 -15.69
N ASP A 237 1.62 11.87 -14.66
CA ASP A 237 1.77 10.51 -14.11
C ASP A 237 1.40 9.40 -15.09
N THR A 238 0.35 9.59 -15.89
CA THR A 238 -0.13 8.62 -16.88
C THR A 238 0.93 8.19 -17.90
N ASP A 239 1.88 9.09 -18.19
CA ASP A 239 2.98 8.84 -19.11
C ASP A 239 4.24 8.33 -18.43
N ILE A 240 4.30 8.26 -17.10
CA ILE A 240 5.53 7.95 -16.36
C ILE A 240 5.43 6.63 -15.59
N LEU A 241 4.26 6.29 -15.06
CA LEU A 241 4.08 5.08 -14.27
C LEU A 241 4.48 3.81 -15.06
N GLY A 242 5.24 2.94 -14.41
CA GLY A 242 5.78 1.71 -14.99
C GLY A 242 7.02 1.89 -15.87
N LYS A 243 7.49 3.13 -16.09
CA LYS A 243 8.75 3.39 -16.84
C LYS A 243 9.95 3.41 -15.90
N ASP A 244 11.10 3.03 -16.45
CA ASP A 244 12.40 3.05 -15.77
C ASP A 244 12.82 4.49 -15.44
N LEU A 245 13.03 4.75 -14.14
CA LEU A 245 13.40 6.07 -13.64
C LEU A 245 14.69 6.59 -14.28
N SER A 246 15.66 5.74 -14.54
CA SER A 246 16.97 6.13 -15.10
C SER A 246 16.86 6.67 -16.52
N LYS A 247 15.85 6.19 -17.28
CA LYS A 247 15.56 6.63 -18.64
C LYS A 247 14.73 7.91 -18.67
N VAL A 248 13.80 8.04 -17.73
CA VAL A 248 12.90 9.20 -17.65
C VAL A 248 13.59 10.41 -17.04
N PHE A 249 14.44 10.19 -16.04
CA PHE A 249 15.16 11.21 -15.26
C PHE A 249 16.62 10.79 -14.98
N PRO A 250 17.52 10.87 -15.98
CA PRO A 250 18.94 10.49 -15.81
C PRO A 250 19.66 11.24 -14.68
N GLU A 251 19.24 12.47 -14.39
CA GLU A 251 19.75 13.31 -13.30
C GLU A 251 19.48 12.73 -11.90
N LEU A 252 18.52 11.80 -11.80
CA LEU A 252 18.14 11.14 -10.55
C LEU A 252 18.83 9.78 -10.33
N ASN A 253 19.76 9.37 -11.20
CA ASN A 253 20.47 8.09 -11.09
C ASN A 253 21.21 7.86 -9.77
N PHE A 254 21.49 8.91 -9.00
CA PHE A 254 22.09 8.79 -7.68
C PHE A 254 21.21 8.04 -6.66
N ILE A 255 19.90 7.90 -6.92
CA ILE A 255 18.96 7.14 -6.08
C ILE A 255 19.43 5.69 -5.89
N PHE A 256 19.97 5.07 -6.95
CA PHE A 256 20.45 3.69 -6.95
C PHE A 256 21.77 3.48 -6.19
N GLN A 257 22.39 4.54 -5.68
CA GLN A 257 23.58 4.43 -4.83
C GLN A 257 23.24 3.94 -3.42
N VAL A 258 21.97 3.99 -3.03
CA VAL A 258 21.46 3.53 -1.74
C VAL A 258 21.46 2.00 -1.69
N ASN A 259 22.03 1.45 -0.61
CA ASN A 259 22.14 -0.01 -0.40
C ASN A 259 22.05 -0.37 1.10
N THR A 260 22.16 -1.65 1.43
CA THR A 260 22.08 -2.16 2.81
C THR A 260 23.11 -1.56 3.78
N LYS A 261 24.27 -1.11 3.29
CA LYS A 261 25.30 -0.44 4.13
C LYS A 261 25.06 1.05 4.28
N ASN A 262 24.46 1.69 3.27
CA ASN A 262 24.08 3.11 3.28
C ASN A 262 22.61 3.24 2.85
N PRO A 263 21.65 3.03 3.77
CA PRO A 263 20.25 2.83 3.42
C PRO A 263 19.50 4.12 3.10
N LYS A 264 20.13 5.29 3.26
CA LYS A 264 19.51 6.59 3.02
C LYS A 264 20.51 7.62 2.49
N ILE A 265 20.04 8.49 1.58
CA ILE A 265 20.68 9.76 1.22
C ILE A 265 19.84 10.87 1.84
N LYS A 266 20.47 11.83 2.52
CA LYS A 266 19.77 12.97 3.14
C LYS A 266 20.27 14.29 2.57
N ASN A 267 19.34 15.21 2.34
CA ASN A 267 19.59 16.61 1.98
C ASN A 267 20.58 16.80 0.82
N ARG A 268 20.57 15.90 -0.17
CA ARG A 268 21.43 16.05 -1.33
C ARG A 268 20.88 17.16 -2.21
N ILE A 269 21.65 18.21 -2.41
CA ILE A 269 21.23 19.31 -3.28
C ILE A 269 21.43 18.88 -4.73
N VAL A 270 20.39 19.05 -5.54
CA VAL A 270 20.39 18.78 -6.98
C VAL A 270 19.77 19.97 -7.68
N ASN A 271 20.37 20.39 -8.79
CA ASN A 271 19.78 21.42 -9.64
C ASN A 271 19.05 20.72 -10.78
N ILE A 272 17.74 20.95 -10.89
CA ILE A 272 16.88 20.40 -11.93
C ILE A 272 16.16 21.56 -12.61
N MET A 273 16.45 21.77 -13.89
CA MET A 273 15.95 22.92 -14.66
C MET A 273 16.24 24.25 -13.96
N GLU A 274 15.21 24.99 -13.56
CA GLU A 274 15.29 26.26 -12.83
C GLU A 274 15.15 26.11 -11.31
N HIS A 275 15.01 24.87 -10.82
CA HIS A 275 14.81 24.57 -9.41
C HIS A 275 16.09 24.02 -8.76
N THR A 276 16.42 24.55 -7.60
CA THR A 276 17.34 23.90 -6.66
C THR A 276 16.51 23.10 -5.66
N ILE A 277 16.66 21.77 -5.70
CA ILE A 277 15.91 20.85 -4.86
C ILE A 277 16.82 20.15 -3.86
N THR A 278 16.29 19.84 -2.68
CA THR A 278 16.89 18.87 -1.76
C THR A 278 16.26 17.51 -1.99
N ALA A 279 17.09 16.49 -2.21
CA ALA A 279 16.67 15.11 -2.42
C ALA A 279 16.97 14.27 -1.18
N ASN A 280 15.95 13.57 -0.69
CA ASN A 280 16.08 12.51 0.29
C ASN A 280 15.70 11.18 -0.36
N VAL A 281 16.50 10.15 -0.15
CA VAL A 281 16.26 8.81 -0.70
C VAL A 281 16.32 7.80 0.43
N SER A 282 15.38 6.87 0.46
CA SER A 282 15.37 5.73 1.38
C SER A 282 14.88 4.46 0.69
N MET A 283 15.42 3.31 1.08
CA MET A 283 14.89 2.02 0.61
C MET A 283 13.52 1.71 1.21
N ILE A 284 12.66 1.07 0.43
CA ILE A 284 11.39 0.51 0.86
C ILE A 284 11.67 -0.94 1.25
N ASN A 285 11.68 -1.23 2.54
CA ASN A 285 11.92 -2.59 3.04
C ASN A 285 10.60 -3.21 3.50
N VAL A 286 10.24 -4.36 2.94
CA VAL A 286 9.13 -5.20 3.39
C VAL A 286 9.71 -6.57 3.76
N GLU A 287 9.45 -7.04 4.97
CA GLU A 287 9.96 -8.34 5.47
C GLU A 287 11.48 -8.55 5.30
N ASN A 288 12.27 -7.48 5.50
CA ASN A 288 13.73 -7.45 5.30
C ASN A 288 14.23 -7.62 3.86
N MET A 289 13.34 -7.55 2.86
CA MET A 289 13.70 -7.49 1.45
C MET A 289 13.52 -6.06 0.92
N ASN A 290 14.42 -5.64 0.03
CA ASN A 290 14.30 -4.35 -0.64
C ASN A 290 13.27 -4.44 -1.76
N GLU A 291 12.13 -3.79 -1.57
CA GLU A 291 11.04 -3.71 -2.54
C GLU A 291 11.14 -2.47 -3.44
N GLY A 292 12.12 -1.57 -3.19
CA GLY A 292 12.37 -0.42 -4.05
C GLY A 292 12.89 0.82 -3.33
N TYR A 293 12.68 1.99 -3.92
CA TYR A 293 13.25 3.25 -3.44
C TYR A 293 12.17 4.33 -3.32
N LEU A 294 12.13 5.03 -2.19
CA LEU A 294 11.30 6.21 -1.97
C LEU A 294 12.18 7.45 -1.99
N CYS A 295 11.80 8.42 -2.81
CA CYS A 295 12.50 9.68 -2.99
C CYS A 295 11.56 10.83 -2.69
N THR A 296 12.00 11.76 -1.84
CA THR A 296 11.31 13.03 -1.62
C THR A 296 12.18 14.18 -2.06
N PHE A 297 11.58 15.16 -2.72
CA PHE A 297 12.24 16.35 -3.21
C PHE A 297 11.53 17.61 -2.75
N GLN A 298 12.29 18.54 -2.18
CA GLN A 298 11.77 19.82 -1.73
C GLN A 298 12.41 20.94 -2.55
N ASP A 299 11.59 21.81 -3.15
CA ASP A 299 12.07 23.01 -3.83
C ASP A 299 12.52 24.06 -2.81
N ILE A 300 13.82 24.33 -2.76
CA ILE A 300 14.44 25.32 -1.87
C ILE A 300 14.91 26.58 -2.62
N THR A 301 14.56 26.72 -3.90
CA THR A 301 15.02 27.81 -4.79
C THR A 301 14.69 29.18 -4.19
N LYS A 302 13.43 29.40 -3.80
CA LYS A 302 13.00 30.67 -3.20
C LYS A 302 13.69 30.96 -1.88
N LEU A 303 13.91 29.93 -1.06
CA LEU A 303 14.57 30.07 0.23
C LEU A 303 16.03 30.51 0.03
N GLN A 304 16.75 29.87 -0.89
CA GLN A 304 18.12 30.26 -1.25
C GLN A 304 18.20 31.67 -1.85
N GLU A 305 17.26 32.04 -2.73
CA GLU A 305 17.21 33.39 -3.27
C GLU A 305 16.97 34.45 -2.20
N LEU A 306 16.06 34.19 -1.26
CA LEU A 306 15.77 35.10 -0.15
C LEU A 306 16.97 35.25 0.76
N GLU A 307 17.63 34.15 1.13
CA GLU A 307 18.87 34.16 1.90
C GLU A 307 19.95 35.03 1.21
N LYS A 308 20.14 34.82 -0.10
CA LYS A 308 21.09 35.59 -0.90
C LYS A 308 20.73 37.08 -0.95
N LYS A 309 19.44 37.41 -1.12
CA LYS A 309 18.94 38.80 -1.10
C LYS A 309 19.14 39.45 0.26
N ILE A 310 18.87 38.74 1.36
CA ILE A 310 19.12 39.21 2.73
C ILE A 310 20.62 39.50 2.91
N ARG A 311 21.49 38.55 2.53
CA ARG A 311 22.94 38.70 2.59
C ARG A 311 23.43 39.93 1.82
N VAL A 312 22.95 40.12 0.58
CA VAL A 312 23.30 41.30 -0.23
C VAL A 312 22.77 42.60 0.40
N LYS A 313 21.56 42.60 0.97
CA LYS A 313 20.98 43.78 1.63
C LYS A 313 21.75 44.17 2.89
N LEU A 314 22.19 43.19 3.70
CA LEU A 314 23.03 43.42 4.87
C LEU A 314 24.38 44.02 4.46
N ASN A 315 25.00 43.49 3.40
CA ASN A 315 26.21 44.07 2.82
C ASN A 315 26.00 45.53 2.36
N LYS A 316 24.87 45.83 1.69
CA LYS A 316 24.53 47.19 1.23
C LYS A 316 24.24 48.18 2.36
N LYS A 317 23.82 47.72 3.55
CA LYS A 317 23.59 48.56 4.73
C LYS A 317 24.88 48.96 5.46
N GLY A 318 26.06 48.59 4.95
CA GLY A 318 27.34 48.94 5.57
C GLY A 318 27.70 48.10 6.79
N LEU A 319 26.96 47.01 7.07
CA LEU A 319 27.23 46.05 8.15
C LEU A 319 28.35 45.08 7.77
N VAL A 320 29.46 45.64 7.31
CA VAL A 320 30.65 44.92 6.84
C VAL A 320 31.87 45.46 7.55
N ALA A 321 32.78 44.56 7.95
CA ALA A 321 34.08 44.93 8.46
C ALA A 321 34.94 45.42 7.28
N LYS A 322 35.25 46.72 7.26
CA LYS A 322 35.97 47.38 6.16
C LYS A 322 37.48 47.20 6.26
N TYR A 323 38.02 47.23 7.47
CA TYR A 323 39.46 47.18 7.70
C TYR A 323 39.97 45.75 7.87
N LYS A 324 41.18 45.51 7.37
CA LYS A 324 41.99 44.30 7.58
C LYS A 324 43.28 44.64 8.30
N PHE A 325 44.00 43.61 8.76
CA PHE A 325 45.28 43.80 9.45
C PHE A 325 46.30 44.52 8.56
N GLU A 326 46.22 44.33 7.24
CA GLU A 326 47.09 44.99 6.26
C GLU A 326 46.86 46.51 6.16
N ASP A 327 45.69 47.00 6.60
CA ASP A 327 45.37 48.43 6.62
C ASP A 327 45.97 49.16 7.84
N ILE A 328 46.48 48.42 8.84
CA ILE A 328 47.07 48.98 10.06
C ILE A 328 48.55 49.30 9.80
N ILE A 329 48.87 50.59 9.67
CA ILE A 329 50.27 51.05 9.53
C ILE A 329 50.99 50.94 10.88
N ALA A 330 51.93 50.00 10.99
CA ALA A 330 52.70 49.75 12.21
C ALA A 330 54.21 49.76 11.94
N GLN A 331 54.94 50.65 12.61
CA GLN A 331 56.41 50.75 12.53
C GLN A 331 57.11 50.39 13.85
N SER A 332 56.40 50.48 14.99
CA SER A 332 56.99 50.18 16.28
C SER A 332 56.97 48.66 16.56
N PRO A 333 58.03 48.09 17.15
CA PRO A 333 58.06 46.66 17.48
C PRO A 333 56.90 46.22 18.37
N LYS A 334 56.44 47.11 19.28
CA LYS A 334 55.29 46.84 20.16
C LYS A 334 53.98 46.72 19.39
N MET A 335 53.74 47.57 18.40
CA MET A 335 52.51 47.52 17.59
C MET A 335 52.48 46.30 16.69
N ILE A 336 53.63 45.94 16.08
CA ILE A 336 53.77 44.72 15.28
C ILE A 336 53.43 43.48 16.13
N LEU A 337 53.96 43.40 17.36
CA LEU A 337 53.64 42.31 18.28
C LEU A 337 52.13 42.25 18.61
N THR A 338 51.48 43.40 18.76
CA THR A 338 50.03 43.48 19.03
C THR A 338 49.21 42.96 17.84
N ILE A 339 49.60 43.29 16.60
CA ILE A 339 48.96 42.76 15.39
C ILE A 339 49.07 41.23 15.33
N GLU A 340 50.25 40.68 15.60
CA GLU A 340 50.46 39.22 15.58
C GLU A 340 49.62 38.51 16.65
N LYS A 341 49.51 39.08 17.86
CA LYS A 341 48.60 38.58 18.91
C LYS A 341 47.14 38.59 18.46
N ALA A 342 46.69 39.67 17.83
CA ALA A 342 45.33 39.78 17.32
C ALA A 342 45.03 38.78 16.19
N ARG A 343 46.01 38.49 15.33
CA ARG A 343 45.91 37.42 14.31
C ARG A 343 45.71 36.05 14.92
N MET A 344 46.45 35.72 15.99
CA MET A 344 46.27 34.46 16.71
C MET A 344 44.89 34.35 17.34
N ILE A 345 44.39 35.44 17.95
CA ILE A 345 43.04 35.47 18.54
C ILE A 345 41.96 35.23 17.48
N ALA A 346 42.13 35.80 16.28
CA ALA A 346 41.17 35.66 15.19
C ALA A 346 40.98 34.21 14.69
N MET A 347 41.92 33.31 14.99
CA MET A 347 41.81 31.89 14.63
C MET A 347 40.86 31.10 15.52
N TYR A 348 40.40 31.67 16.65
CA TYR A 348 39.55 30.99 17.62
C TYR A 348 38.23 31.74 17.83
N ASP A 349 37.16 30.99 18.09
CA ASP A 349 35.82 31.53 18.32
C ASP A 349 35.61 31.99 19.79
N ASN A 350 36.38 33.00 20.22
CA ASN A 350 36.36 33.50 21.60
C ASN A 350 35.87 34.95 21.71
N THR A 351 35.18 35.27 22.81
CA THR A 351 34.87 36.66 23.19
C THR A 351 36.18 37.42 23.43
N THR A 352 36.36 38.52 22.70
CA THR A 352 37.62 39.28 22.69
C THR A 352 37.40 40.70 23.19
N MET A 353 38.14 41.10 24.22
CA MET A 353 38.15 42.46 24.74
C MET A 353 39.37 43.22 24.20
N ILE A 354 39.13 44.34 23.51
CA ILE A 354 40.19 45.20 22.97
C ILE A 354 40.18 46.50 23.78
N TYR A 355 41.26 46.77 24.52
CA TYR A 355 41.39 47.94 25.37
C TYR A 355 42.56 48.83 24.93
N GLY A 356 42.47 50.13 25.26
CA GLY A 356 43.46 51.13 24.89
C GLY A 356 42.87 52.53 24.89
N GLU A 357 43.73 53.55 24.95
CA GLU A 357 43.34 54.96 24.94
C GLU A 357 42.52 55.34 23.69
N SER A 358 41.81 56.47 23.73
CA SER A 358 41.06 56.95 22.58
C SER A 358 42.00 57.21 21.39
N GLY A 359 41.56 56.91 20.17
CA GLY A 359 42.36 57.08 18.95
C GLY A 359 43.42 56.01 18.66
N THR A 360 43.58 54.97 19.49
CA THR A 360 44.59 53.91 19.30
C THR A 360 44.26 52.86 18.22
N GLY A 361 43.21 53.05 17.43
CA GLY A 361 42.86 52.14 16.32
C GLY A 361 42.09 50.87 16.71
N LYS A 362 41.48 50.81 17.91
CA LYS A 362 40.71 49.64 18.41
C LYS A 362 39.66 49.12 17.41
N GLU A 363 39.01 50.02 16.68
CA GLU A 363 38.03 49.67 15.65
C GLU A 363 38.65 48.88 14.49
N MET A 364 39.85 49.28 14.03
CA MET A 364 40.57 48.58 12.97
C MET A 364 40.95 47.16 13.42
N PHE A 365 41.35 46.99 14.69
CA PHE A 365 41.61 45.67 15.26
C PHE A 365 40.35 44.80 15.32
N ALA A 366 39.22 45.34 15.80
CA ALA A 366 37.96 44.59 15.87
C ALA A 366 37.49 44.10 14.49
N GLN A 367 37.53 44.98 13.49
CA GLN A 367 37.16 44.64 12.12
C GLN A 367 38.14 43.64 11.48
N SER A 368 39.43 43.79 11.73
CA SER A 368 40.46 42.88 11.21
C SER A 368 40.35 41.47 11.79
N ILE A 369 40.06 41.36 13.09
CA ILE A 369 39.80 40.08 13.76
C ILE A 369 38.57 39.41 13.14
N HIS A 370 37.46 40.14 12.98
CA HIS A 370 36.25 39.62 12.32
C HIS A 370 36.56 39.08 10.91
N ASN A 371 37.27 39.86 10.10
CA ASN A 371 37.60 39.53 8.71
C ASN A 371 38.52 38.30 8.56
N MET A 372 39.37 38.03 9.55
CA MET A 372 40.27 36.87 9.55
C MET A 372 39.62 35.61 10.16
N SER A 373 38.60 35.79 10.99
CA SER A 373 37.92 34.70 11.71
C SER A 373 36.94 33.88 10.85
N GLU A 374 36.41 32.79 11.41
CA GLU A 374 35.27 32.06 10.82
C GLU A 374 34.00 32.92 10.70
N ARG A 375 33.90 33.99 11.51
CA ARG A 375 32.76 34.94 11.48
C ARG A 375 32.79 35.89 10.28
N LYS A 376 33.84 35.87 9.45
CA LYS A 376 34.02 36.77 8.28
C LYS A 376 32.86 36.76 7.28
N HIS A 377 32.04 35.71 7.28
CA HIS A 377 30.87 35.59 6.39
C HIS A 377 29.57 36.13 7.00
N PHE A 378 29.58 36.50 8.27
CA PHE A 378 28.45 37.11 8.99
C PHE A 378 28.57 38.65 9.01
N PRO A 379 27.45 39.37 9.21
CA PRO A 379 27.46 40.83 9.31
C PRO A 379 28.34 41.32 10.47
N PHE A 380 29.04 42.44 10.26
CA PHE A 380 29.74 43.15 11.32
C PHE A 380 28.88 44.32 11.80
N VAL A 381 28.44 44.28 13.06
CA VAL A 381 27.57 45.30 13.65
C VAL A 381 28.37 46.07 14.70
N ALA A 382 28.71 47.32 14.39
CA ALA A 382 29.37 48.22 15.33
C ALA A 382 28.31 48.97 16.16
N ILE A 383 28.41 48.86 17.49
CA ILE A 383 27.52 49.56 18.44
C ILE A 383 28.38 50.51 19.27
N ASN A 384 28.01 51.80 19.28
CA ASN A 384 28.66 52.80 20.11
C ASN A 384 28.01 52.82 21.50
N CYS A 385 28.54 52.03 22.44
CA CYS A 385 28.01 51.93 23.80
C CYS A 385 28.08 53.25 24.59
N ALA A 386 28.95 54.21 24.21
CA ALA A 386 29.04 55.51 24.88
C ALA A 386 27.88 56.45 24.51
N ALA A 387 27.15 56.16 23.43
CA ALA A 387 26.01 56.95 22.97
C ALA A 387 24.66 56.42 23.48
N LEU A 388 24.65 55.32 24.24
CA LEU A 388 23.44 54.63 24.72
C LEU A 388 23.41 54.63 26.26
N THR A 389 22.22 54.74 26.85
CA THR A 389 22.03 54.49 28.29
C THR A 389 22.14 53.00 28.58
N GLU A 390 22.57 52.64 29.78
CA GLU A 390 22.74 51.23 30.20
C GLU A 390 21.46 50.40 29.98
N SER A 391 20.30 50.93 30.37
CA SER A 391 18.99 50.31 30.15
C SER A 391 18.63 50.11 28.67
N LEU A 392 19.08 51.00 27.78
CA LEU A 392 18.84 50.90 26.34
C LEU A 392 19.80 49.89 25.71
N LEU A 393 21.04 49.81 26.21
CA LEU A 393 22.01 48.84 25.76
C LEU A 393 21.58 47.41 26.14
N GLU A 394 21.09 47.22 27.36
CA GLU A 394 20.56 45.93 27.81
C GLU A 394 19.35 45.47 27.01
N SER A 395 18.36 46.35 26.81
CA SER A 395 17.16 46.01 26.03
C SER A 395 17.44 45.75 24.54
N GLU A 396 18.43 46.41 23.94
CA GLU A 396 18.82 46.14 22.54
C GLU A 396 19.66 44.87 22.35
N LEU A 397 20.49 44.50 23.35
CA LEU A 397 21.35 43.30 23.25
C LEU A 397 20.66 42.03 23.73
N PHE A 398 19.73 42.13 24.68
CA PHE A 398 19.08 40.98 25.33
C PHE A 398 17.57 40.90 25.06
N GLY A 399 16.98 41.92 24.43
CA GLY A 399 15.55 42.00 24.12
C GLY A 399 14.75 42.80 25.15
N TYR A 400 13.53 43.16 24.77
CA TYR A 400 12.56 43.82 25.66
C TYR A 400 11.79 42.74 26.44
N GLU A 401 11.68 42.87 27.76
CA GLU A 401 10.76 42.04 28.57
C GLU A 401 9.28 42.34 28.26
#